data_AF-A0A1V4KN26-F1
#
_entry.id   AF-A0A1V4KN26-F1
#
_cell.length_a   1.000
_cell.length_b   1.000
_cell.length_c   1.000
_cell.angle_alpha   90.00
_cell.angle_beta   90.00
_cell.angle_gamma   90.00
#
_symmetry.space_group_name_H-M   'P 1'
#
loop_
_entity.id
_entity.type
_entity.pdbx_description
1 polymer ?
#
loop_
_entity_poly.entity_id
_entity_poly.type
_entity_poly.pdbx_seq_one_letter_code
_entity_poly.pdbx_strand_id
1 'polypeptide(L)'
;MASSELEDLCFHINTKISTIKKTLQLRNIGQEASLKTTLCKIGNEMALVHDLLNRMEAEVQQQEKLNDLLKELQKSAERHQNEAQHLRENIPPHLPKPTQSWYVEH
;
A
#
# COMPACT_ATOMS: atom_id res chain seq x y z
N MET A 1 24.71 37.08 41.04
CA MET A 1 23.41 37.60 40.58
C MET A 1 23.52 38.22 39.19
N ALA A 2 24.47 39.12 38.92
CA ALA A 2 24.67 39.74 37.59
C ALA A 2 24.91 38.79 36.39
N SER A 3 25.48 37.59 36.59
CA SER A 3 25.66 36.59 35.52
C SER A 3 24.32 36.05 34.99
N SER A 4 23.34 35.85 35.89
CA SER A 4 22.01 35.34 35.54
C SER A 4 21.24 36.35 34.69
N GLU A 5 21.29 37.63 35.05
CA GLU A 5 20.63 38.70 34.30
C GLU A 5 21.22 38.88 32.89
N LEU A 6 22.53 38.73 32.75
CA LEU A 6 23.20 38.76 31.45
C LEU A 6 22.85 37.53 30.59
N GLU A 7 22.78 36.34 31.18
CA GLU A 7 22.37 35.11 30.50
C GLU A 7 20.91 35.19 30.03
N ASP A 8 20.00 35.67 30.88
CA ASP A 8 18.59 35.88 30.56
C ASP A 8 18.43 36.89 29.41
N LEU A 9 19.21 37.98 29.44
CA LEU A 9 19.24 38.97 28.36
C LEU A 9 19.78 38.35 27.06
N CYS A 10 20.87 37.58 27.12
CA CYS A 10 21.40 36.87 25.96
C CYS A 10 20.37 35.91 25.36
N PHE A 11 19.68 35.15 26.20
CA PHE A 11 18.62 34.24 25.77
C PHE A 11 17.46 34.99 25.09
N HIS A 12 17.02 36.10 25.68
CA HIS A 12 15.98 36.93 25.12
C HIS A 12 16.36 37.50 23.74
N ILE A 13 17.58 38.04 23.63
CA ILE A 13 18.12 38.57 22.36
C ILE A 13 18.20 37.46 21.31
N ASN A 14 18.76 36.30 21.66
CA ASN A 14 18.87 35.17 20.74
C ASN A 14 17.52 34.64 20.28
N THR A 15 16.51 34.67 21.15
CA THR A 15 15.12 34.32 20.81
C THR A 15 14.54 35.31 19.81
N LYS A 16 14.74 36.62 20.01
CA LYS A 16 14.31 37.65 19.04
C LYS A 16 15.02 37.50 17.70
N ILE A 17 16.35 37.30 17.71
CA ILE A 17 17.13 37.05 16.49
C ILE A 17 16.59 35.82 15.74
N SER A 18 16.33 34.73 16.45
CA SER A 18 15.78 33.50 15.86
C SER A 18 14.39 33.71 15.26
N THR A 19 13.55 34.49 15.93
CA THR A 19 12.21 34.85 15.44
C THR A 19 12.29 35.68 14.16
N ILE A 20 13.19 36.67 14.12
CA ILE A 20 13.43 37.49 12.92
C ILE A 20 13.92 36.62 11.77
N LYS A 21 14.89 35.72 12.01
CA LYS A 21 15.40 34.79 10.98
C LYS A 21 14.28 33.94 10.38
N LYS A 22 13.45 33.30 11.21
CA LYS A 22 12.30 32.50 10.75
C LYS A 22 11.31 33.34 9.94
N THR A 23 11.00 34.55 10.40
CA THR A 23 10.07 35.45 9.71
C THR A 23 10.60 35.86 8.33
N LEU A 24 11.90 36.16 8.23
CA LEU A 24 12.55 36.47 6.95
C LEU A 24 12.55 35.26 6.01
N GLN A 25 12.81 34.05 6.53
CA GLN A 25 12.72 32.82 5.74
C GLN A 25 11.31 32.58 5.20
N LEU A 26 10.27 32.73 6.03
CA LEU A 26 8.87 32.62 5.61
C LEU A 26 8.54 33.64 4.52
N ARG A 27 8.98 34.90 4.68
CA ARG A 27 8.81 35.93 3.66
C ARG A 27 9.50 35.54 2.35
N ASN A 28 10.73 35.04 2.41
CA ASN A 28 11.49 34.62 1.24
C ASN A 28 10.80 33.47 0.50
N ILE A 29 10.27 32.47 1.20
CA ILE A 29 9.51 31.36 0.60
C ILE A 29 8.28 31.90 -0.17
N GLY A 30 7.61 32.93 0.35
CA GLY A 30 6.43 33.53 -0.31
C GLY A 30 6.75 34.46 -1.48
N GLN A 31 7.90 35.12 -1.47
CA GLN A 31 8.28 36.15 -2.46
C GLN A 31 9.21 35.64 -3.56
N GLU A 32 10.12 34.71 -3.25
CA GLU A 32 11.08 34.17 -4.20
C GLU A 32 10.40 33.13 -5.10
N ALA A 33 10.32 33.44 -6.40
CA ALA A 33 9.54 32.64 -7.34
C ALA A 33 10.02 31.18 -7.46
N SER A 34 11.33 30.95 -7.38
CA SER A 34 11.97 29.62 -7.35
C SER A 34 11.48 28.80 -6.14
N LEU A 35 11.58 29.35 -4.93
CA LEU A 35 11.17 28.67 -3.70
C LEU A 35 9.66 28.42 -3.67
N LYS A 36 8.86 29.41 -4.07
CA LYS A 36 7.41 29.26 -4.18
C LYS A 36 7.02 28.15 -5.15
N THR A 37 7.66 28.11 -6.32
CA THR A 37 7.42 27.07 -7.33
C THR A 37 7.78 25.69 -6.79
N THR A 38 8.94 25.56 -6.15
CA THR A 38 9.36 24.30 -5.53
C THR A 38 8.40 23.85 -4.43
N LEU A 39 7.95 24.76 -3.57
CA LEU A 39 6.97 24.45 -2.53
C LEU A 39 5.63 23.97 -3.12
N CYS A 40 5.14 24.63 -4.18
CA CYS A 40 3.94 24.19 -4.89
C CYS A 40 4.11 22.81 -5.52
N LYS A 41 5.28 22.54 -6.12
CA LYS A 41 5.59 21.20 -6.68
C LYS A 41 5.55 20.13 -5.59
N ILE A 42 6.20 20.38 -4.45
CA ILE A 42 6.17 19.46 -3.30
C ILE A 42 4.72 19.22 -2.84
N GLY A 43 3.91 20.28 -2.74
CA GLY A 43 2.49 20.15 -2.37
C GLY A 43 1.69 19.28 -3.35
N ASN A 44 1.90 19.49 -4.65
CA ASN A 44 1.22 18.72 -5.69
C ASN A 44 1.68 17.25 -5.71
N GLU A 45 2.98 17.00 -5.61
CA GLU A 45 3.54 15.64 -5.55
C GLU A 45 3.06 14.90 -4.30
N MET A 46 2.96 15.58 -3.15
CA MET A 46 2.42 14.99 -1.92
C MET A 46 0.96 14.55 -2.11
N ALA A 47 0.14 15.36 -2.78
CA ALA A 47 -1.25 14.99 -3.09
C ALA A 47 -1.31 13.77 -4.02
N LEU A 48 -0.45 13.70 -5.04
CA LEU A 48 -0.38 12.55 -5.95
C LEU A 48 0.07 11.27 -5.22
N VAL A 49 1.05 11.37 -4.31
CA VAL A 49 1.50 10.24 -3.49
C VAL A 49 0.37 9.74 -2.59
N HIS A 50 -0.36 10.65 -1.94
CA HIS A 50 -1.52 10.29 -1.12
C HIS A 50 -2.57 9.52 -1.93
N ASP A 51 -2.92 9.99 -3.13
CA ASP A 51 -3.90 9.31 -3.98
C ASP A 51 -3.40 7.95 -4.47
N LEU A 52 -2.11 7.84 -4.77
CA LEU A 52 -1.49 6.56 -5.14
C LEU A 52 -1.55 5.55 -3.99
N LEU A 53 -1.30 5.99 -2.75
CA LEU A 53 -1.39 5.14 -1.57
C LEU A 53 -2.83 4.63 -1.35
N ASN A 54 -3.84 5.49 -1.51
CA ASN A 54 -5.24 5.08 -1.41
C ASN A 54 -5.62 4.02 -2.46
N ARG A 55 -5.13 4.17 -3.70
CA ARG A 55 -5.36 3.17 -4.75
C ARG A 55 -4.65 1.86 -4.45
N MET A 56 -3.41 1.92 -3.96
CA MET A 56 -2.65 0.74 -3.57
C MET A 56 -3.35 -0.03 -2.44
N GLU A 57 -3.87 0.67 -1.43
CA GLU A 57 -4.63 0.05 -0.35
C GLU A 57 -5.87 -0.67 -0.87
N ALA A 58 -6.64 -0.03 -1.76
CA ALA A 58 -7.82 -0.64 -2.37
C ALA A 58 -7.45 -1.90 -3.19
N GLU A 59 -6.36 -1.85 -3.95
CA GLU A 59 -5.87 -2.99 -4.74
C GLU A 59 -5.44 -4.16 -3.83
N VAL A 60 -4.73 -3.87 -2.74
CA VAL A 60 -4.34 -4.90 -1.76
C VAL A 60 -5.57 -5.58 -1.16
N GLN A 61 -6.58 -4.81 -0.75
CA GLN A 61 -7.83 -5.36 -0.22
C GLN A 61 -8.59 -6.21 -1.26
N GLN A 62 -8.58 -5.82 -2.53
CA GLN A 62 -9.17 -6.61 -3.60
C GLN A 62 -8.40 -7.92 -3.82
N GLN A 63 -7.07 -7.85 -3.81
CA GLN A 63 -6.22 -9.01 -4.01
C GLN A 63 -6.36 -10.04 -2.88
N GLU A 64 -6.54 -9.60 -1.64
CA GLU A 64 -6.83 -10.48 -0.50
C GLU A 64 -8.15 -11.26 -0.72
N LYS A 65 -9.21 -10.55 -1.12
CA LYS A 65 -10.51 -11.18 -1.43
C LYS A 65 -10.40 -12.20 -2.56
N LEU A 66 -9.66 -11.87 -3.63
CA LEU A 66 -9.42 -12.78 -4.74
C LEU A 66 -8.63 -14.03 -4.30
N ASN A 67 -7.64 -13.86 -3.42
CA ASN A 67 -6.88 -14.97 -2.87
C ASN A 67 -7.77 -15.94 -2.08
N ASP A 68 -8.66 -15.42 -1.24
CA ASP A 68 -9.59 -16.26 -0.48
C ASP A 68 -10.56 -17.01 -1.40
N LEU A 69 -11.08 -16.37 -2.44
CA LEU A 69 -11.90 -17.03 -3.46
C LEU A 69 -11.14 -18.14 -4.20
N LEU A 70 -9.87 -17.90 -4.54
CA LEU A 70 -9.02 -18.91 -5.18
C LEU A 70 -8.78 -20.13 -4.29
N LYS A 71 -8.58 -19.94 -2.99
CA LYS A 71 -8.45 -21.05 -2.03
C LYS A 71 -9.73 -21.88 -1.95
N GLU A 72 -10.91 -21.24 -1.92
CA GLU A 72 -12.18 -21.97 -1.90
C GLU A 72 -12.42 -22.73 -3.20
N LEU A 73 -12.08 -22.13 -4.34
CA LEU A 73 -12.15 -22.80 -5.64
C LEU A 73 -11.22 -24.03 -5.68
N GLN A 74 -10.00 -23.90 -5.18
CA GLN A 74 -9.04 -25.00 -5.08
C GLN A 74 -9.60 -26.14 -4.24
N LYS A 75 -10.12 -25.86 -3.04
CA LYS A 75 -10.75 -26.88 -2.17
C LYS A 75 -11.92 -27.57 -2.88
N SER A 76 -12.71 -26.82 -3.66
CA SER A 76 -13.82 -27.41 -4.42
C SER A 76 -13.32 -28.34 -5.53
N ALA A 77 -12.30 -27.91 -6.28
CA ALA A 77 -11.69 -28.73 -7.33
C ALA A 77 -11.08 -30.02 -6.78
N GLU A 78 -10.35 -29.94 -5.65
CA GLU A 78 -9.78 -31.10 -4.98
C GLU A 78 -10.87 -32.09 -4.52
N ARG A 79 -11.99 -31.60 -3.97
CA ARG A 79 -13.14 -32.46 -3.63
C ARG A 79 -13.72 -33.16 -4.86
N HIS A 80 -13.98 -32.43 -5.94
CA HIS A 80 -14.52 -33.03 -7.17
C HIS A 80 -13.55 -34.04 -7.80
N GLN A 81 -12.25 -33.77 -7.76
CA GLN A 81 -11.23 -34.72 -8.22
C GLN A 81 -11.26 -36.01 -7.39
N ASN A 82 -11.29 -35.88 -6.06
CA ASN A 82 -11.35 -37.03 -5.16
C ASN A 82 -12.62 -37.86 -5.36
N GLU A 83 -13.78 -37.20 -5.52
CA GLU A 83 -15.06 -37.86 -5.82
C GLU A 83 -15.00 -38.60 -7.17
N ALA A 84 -14.49 -37.95 -8.23
CA ALA A 84 -14.34 -38.56 -9.53
C ALA A 84 -13.38 -39.76 -9.51
N GLN A 85 -12.28 -39.66 -8.76
CA GLN A 85 -11.35 -40.76 -8.55
C GLN A 85 -12.02 -41.94 -7.84
N HIS A 86 -12.75 -41.66 -6.74
CA HIS A 86 -13.50 -42.70 -6.02
C HIS A 86 -14.52 -43.40 -6.92
N LEU A 87 -15.28 -42.65 -7.73
CA LEU A 87 -16.24 -43.23 -8.68
C LEU A 87 -15.54 -44.10 -9.72
N ARG A 88 -14.39 -43.66 -10.25
CA ARG A 88 -13.60 -44.42 -11.23
C ARG A 88 -13.08 -45.74 -10.65
N GLU A 89 -12.66 -45.75 -9.39
CA GLU A 89 -12.10 -46.92 -8.73
C GLU A 89 -13.17 -47.92 -8.27
N ASN A 90 -14.40 -47.45 -8.03
CA ASN A 90 -15.49 -48.25 -7.46
C ASN A 90 -16.61 -48.58 -8.47
N ILE A 91 -16.27 -48.68 -9.77
CA ILE A 91 -17.24 -49.06 -10.81
C ILE A 91 -17.71 -50.51 -10.58
N PRO A 92 -19.02 -50.75 -10.39
CA PRO A 92 -19.55 -52.09 -10.18
C PRO A 92 -19.18 -53.05 -11.33
N PRO A 93 -18.95 -54.35 -11.05
CA PRO A 93 -18.49 -55.32 -12.06
C PRO A 93 -19.44 -55.52 -13.24
N HIS A 94 -20.72 -55.18 -13.05
CA HIS A 94 -21.78 -55.31 -14.05
C HIS A 94 -21.93 -54.07 -14.95
N LEU A 95 -21.19 -52.99 -14.67
CA LEU A 95 -21.16 -51.80 -15.53
C LEU A 95 -20.00 -51.87 -16.52
N PRO A 96 -20.16 -51.32 -17.73
CA PRO A 96 -19.08 -51.27 -18.71
C PRO A 96 -17.90 -50.45 -18.17
N LYS A 97 -16.71 -51.05 -18.19
CA LYS A 97 -15.48 -50.37 -17.77
C LYS A 97 -15.12 -49.28 -18.79
N PRO A 98 -14.63 -48.12 -18.35
CA PRO A 98 -14.10 -47.10 -19.26
C PRO A 98 -12.99 -47.72 -20.10
N THR A 99 -13.18 -47.81 -21.41
CA THR A 99 -12.12 -48.17 -22.35
C THR A 99 -11.14 -47.01 -22.44
N GLN A 100 -9.83 -47.30 -22.46
CA GLN A 100 -8.73 -46.31 -22.53
C GLN A 100 -8.79 -45.33 -23.73
N SER A 101 -9.77 -45.48 -24.63
CA SER A 101 -9.95 -44.66 -25.83
C SER A 101 -10.42 -43.22 -25.57
N TRP A 102 -10.81 -42.84 -24.35
CA TRP A 102 -11.28 -41.47 -24.05
C TRP A 102 -10.14 -40.51 -23.61
N TYR A 103 -8.89 -40.95 -23.56
CA TYR A 103 -7.76 -40.02 -23.39
C TYR A 103 -7.42 -39.36 -24.74
N VAL A 104 -8.22 -38.38 -25.15
CA VAL A 104 -7.76 -37.36 -26.09
C VAL A 104 -7.33 -36.15 -25.26
N GLU A 105 -6.05 -35.85 -25.36
CA GLU A 105 -5.34 -34.73 -24.73
C GLU A 105 -6.08 -33.41 -24.92
N HIS A 106 -6.14 -32.60 -23.86
CA HIS A 106 -6.19 -31.15 -23.92
C HIS A 106 -5.53 -30.56 -22.68
#